data_AF-A0AAN6ZUF8-F1
#
_entry.id   AF-A0AAN6ZUF8-F1
#
_cell.length_a   1.000
_cell.length_b   1.000
_cell.length_c   1.000
_cell.angle_alpha   90.00
_cell.angle_beta   90.00
_cell.angle_gamma   90.00
#
_symmetry.space_group_name_H-M   'P 1'
#
loop_
_entity.id
_entity.type
_entity.pdbx_description
1 polymer ?
#
loop_
_entity_poly.entity_id
_entity_poly.type
_entity_poly.pdbx_seq_one_letter_code
_entity_poly.pdbx_strand_id
1 'polypeptide(L)'
;MKWYTEFPMTMFRLNAGNTIKLRAYSAAKPNKSYDVVTYDGDFVRPTDDFTQYHHPNGASMRPEGKVLTGLVDNFKGNNVMVYKVPKGTSVPEDLLLVHEHTDHYSLQPRVQMSVEDLNAKLDSFYSTFATAFKREKWLEKYNASKASKGKPSKDSKPGKSSTTQASSSSTIGQASNKNAEGWQWSDQYQRYYIIGSDGKTHWAAENSTSIRPSSSHSTTSQQGKKGSG
;
A
#
# COMPACT_ATOMS: atom_id res chain seq x y z
N MET A 1 4.64 10.86 -5.01
CA MET A 1 3.30 10.45 -4.56
C MET A 1 2.54 9.94 -5.78
N LYS A 2 1.88 8.79 -5.68
CA LYS A 2 1.10 8.18 -6.78
C LYS A 2 -0.27 7.80 -6.26
N TRP A 3 -1.31 7.92 -7.06
CA TRP A 3 -2.65 7.45 -6.70
C TRP A 3 -3.06 6.24 -7.53
N TYR A 4 -4.01 5.48 -7.00
CA TYR A 4 -4.53 4.26 -7.60
C TYR A 4 -6.05 4.22 -7.50
N THR A 5 -6.68 3.68 -8.55
CA THR A 5 -8.10 3.29 -8.59
C THR A 5 -8.31 1.82 -8.23
N GLU A 6 -7.23 1.09 -7.99
CA GLU A 6 -7.24 -0.31 -7.54
C GLU A 6 -6.09 -0.54 -6.57
N PHE A 7 -6.25 -1.46 -5.63
CA PHE A 7 -5.21 -1.79 -4.67
C PHE A 7 -4.03 -2.50 -5.35
N PRO A 8 -2.82 -1.90 -5.43
CA PRO A 8 -1.70 -2.47 -6.18
C PRO A 8 -1.11 -3.73 -5.50
N MET A 9 -1.38 -3.89 -4.21
CA MET A 9 -0.98 -5.02 -3.37
C MET A 9 -1.97 -5.17 -2.22
N THR A 10 -1.84 -6.26 -1.46
CA THR A 10 -2.64 -6.45 -0.24
C THR A 10 -2.22 -5.40 0.78
N MET A 11 -3.20 -4.64 1.29
CA MET A 11 -2.98 -3.58 2.26
C MET A 11 -3.74 -3.84 3.54
N PHE A 12 -3.26 -3.24 4.63
CA PHE A 12 -3.84 -3.36 5.94
C PHE A 12 -4.07 -1.99 6.55
N ARG A 13 -5.24 -1.80 7.16
CA ARG A 13 -5.54 -0.65 8.02
C ARG A 13 -5.65 -1.10 9.46
N LEU A 14 -5.01 -0.34 10.34
CA LEU A 14 -5.16 -0.48 11.78
C LEU A 14 -6.24 0.49 12.28
N ASN A 15 -7.16 0.01 13.11
CA ASN A 15 -8.26 0.82 13.63
C ASN A 15 -8.53 0.53 15.11
N ALA A 16 -8.89 1.59 15.85
CA ALA A 16 -9.40 1.47 17.21
C ALA A 16 -10.93 1.27 17.15
N GLY A 17 -11.38 0.05 17.38
CA GLY A 17 -12.77 -0.35 17.26
C GLY A 17 -13.15 -0.85 15.86
N ASN A 18 -14.42 -1.16 15.69
CA ASN A 18 -15.00 -1.64 14.44
C ASN A 18 -15.44 -0.48 13.51
N THR A 19 -15.80 0.67 14.05
CA THR A 19 -16.16 1.87 13.26
C THR A 19 -14.91 2.65 12.88
N ILE A 20 -14.82 3.07 11.62
CA ILE A 20 -13.80 4.00 11.16
C ILE A 20 -14.12 5.40 11.66
N LYS A 21 -13.18 5.99 12.40
CA LYS A 21 -13.27 7.37 12.88
C LYS A 21 -11.96 8.08 12.61
N LEU A 22 -11.91 8.81 11.51
CA LEU A 22 -10.83 9.73 11.21
C LEU A 22 -10.88 10.92 12.17
N ARG A 23 -9.71 11.34 12.62
CA ARG A 23 -9.53 12.46 13.55
C ARG A 23 -9.21 13.71 12.75
N ALA A 24 -10.09 14.70 12.81
CA ALA A 24 -9.80 16.03 12.26
C ALA A 24 -8.69 16.72 13.06
N TYR A 25 -7.83 17.47 12.37
CA TYR A 25 -6.91 18.41 12.99
C TYR A 25 -7.68 19.41 13.86
N SER A 26 -7.11 19.78 15.01
CA SER A 26 -7.69 20.77 15.89
C SER A 26 -6.61 21.70 16.41
N ALA A 27 -6.71 22.98 16.05
CA ALA A 27 -5.81 24.02 16.56
C ALA A 27 -5.86 24.16 18.09
N ALA A 28 -6.98 23.79 18.72
CA ALA A 28 -7.11 23.77 20.17
C ALA A 28 -6.33 22.62 20.84
N LYS A 29 -5.94 21.59 20.09
CA LYS A 29 -5.20 20.41 20.58
C LYS A 29 -4.10 20.01 19.59
N PRO A 30 -3.09 20.88 19.34
CA PRO A 30 -2.13 20.71 18.25
C PRO A 30 -1.21 19.49 18.44
N ASN A 31 -1.03 19.02 19.69
CA ASN A 31 -0.20 17.86 20.01
C ASN A 31 -0.93 16.51 19.86
N LYS A 32 -2.22 16.52 19.52
CA LYS A 32 -2.98 15.29 19.31
C LYS A 32 -2.78 14.81 17.88
N SER A 33 -2.50 13.53 17.70
CA SER A 33 -2.45 12.94 16.35
C SER A 33 -3.81 13.02 15.68
N TYR A 34 -3.78 13.32 14.38
CA TYR A 34 -4.91 13.51 13.50
C TYR A 34 -4.69 12.75 12.19
N ASP A 35 -5.75 12.52 11.44
CA ASP A 35 -5.75 11.75 10.19
C ASP A 35 -6.12 12.61 8.98
N VAL A 36 -6.81 13.74 9.19
CA VAL A 36 -7.24 14.66 8.14
C VAL A 36 -7.12 16.12 8.58
N VAL A 37 -6.84 17.01 7.64
CA VAL A 37 -6.97 18.45 7.80
C VAL A 37 -8.32 18.88 7.22
N THR A 38 -9.08 19.67 7.97
CA THR A 38 -10.38 20.17 7.52
C THR A 38 -10.29 21.62 7.05
N TYR A 39 -11.18 21.96 6.14
CA TYR A 39 -11.39 23.27 5.55
C TYR A 39 -12.86 23.65 5.72
N ASP A 40 -13.13 24.95 5.79
CA ASP A 40 -14.50 25.48 5.86
C ASP A 40 -15.36 24.81 6.95
N GLY A 41 -14.73 24.54 8.10
CA GLY A 41 -15.33 23.77 9.20
C GLY A 41 -14.89 22.31 9.19
N ASP A 42 -15.70 21.44 8.58
CA ASP A 42 -15.56 19.97 8.65
C ASP A 42 -15.39 19.31 7.28
N PHE A 43 -14.99 20.06 6.26
CA PHE A 43 -14.80 19.49 4.93
C PHE A 43 -13.36 19.05 4.70
N VAL A 44 -13.21 17.88 4.11
CA VAL A 44 -11.95 17.37 3.57
C VAL A 44 -11.96 17.54 2.06
N ARG A 45 -10.78 17.85 1.51
CA ARG A 45 -10.62 18.10 0.07
C ARG A 45 -9.78 16.99 -0.57
N PRO A 46 -9.99 16.71 -1.86
CA PRO A 46 -9.16 15.76 -2.56
C PRO A 46 -7.73 16.26 -2.69
N THR A 47 -6.82 15.31 -2.87
CA THR A 47 -5.45 15.62 -3.30
C THR A 47 -5.43 15.66 -4.83
N ASP A 48 -5.88 16.78 -5.38
CA ASP A 48 -5.86 17.06 -6.81
C ASP A 48 -4.53 17.66 -7.26
N ASP A 49 -3.88 18.44 -6.40
CA ASP A 49 -2.53 18.98 -6.60
C ASP A 49 -1.55 18.51 -5.53
N PHE A 50 -0.62 17.63 -5.93
CA PHE A 50 0.44 17.13 -5.04
C PHE A 50 1.45 18.21 -4.61
N THR A 51 1.49 19.35 -5.30
CA THR A 51 2.33 20.50 -4.87
C THR A 51 1.70 21.27 -3.71
N GLN A 52 0.38 21.14 -3.52
CA GLN A 52 -0.38 21.72 -2.42
C GLN A 52 -0.87 20.66 -1.42
N TYR A 53 -0.32 19.45 -1.48
CA TYR A 53 -0.77 18.37 -0.62
C TYR A 53 -0.46 18.64 0.86
N HIS A 54 -1.53 18.75 1.66
CA HIS A 54 -1.44 18.85 3.11
C HIS A 54 -1.66 17.47 3.74
N HIS A 55 -0.58 16.80 4.13
CA HIS A 55 -0.67 15.55 4.87
C HIS A 55 -0.91 15.79 6.37
N PRO A 56 -1.60 14.88 7.07
CA PRO A 56 -2.36 13.72 6.60
C PRO A 56 -3.75 14.06 6.02
N ASN A 57 -4.24 13.26 5.08
CA ASN A 57 -5.53 13.48 4.40
C ASN A 57 -6.37 12.20 4.23
N GLY A 58 -6.29 11.24 5.15
CA GLY A 58 -7.18 10.08 5.09
C GLY A 58 -6.78 8.88 5.93
N ALA A 59 -7.36 7.75 5.56
CA ALA A 59 -7.22 6.50 6.28
C ALA A 59 -5.89 5.81 5.98
N SER A 60 -4.92 5.91 6.89
CA SER A 60 -3.63 5.20 6.81
C SER A 60 -3.80 3.70 6.54
N MET A 61 -3.00 3.20 5.60
CA MET A 61 -2.89 1.81 5.16
C MET A 61 -1.42 1.46 4.91
N ARG A 62 -1.06 0.19 5.11
CA ARG A 62 0.30 -0.32 4.88
C ARG A 62 0.27 -1.73 4.30
N PRO A 63 1.24 -2.11 3.46
CA PRO A 63 1.41 -3.50 3.08
C PRO A 63 1.86 -4.34 4.29
N GLU A 64 1.82 -5.66 4.12
CA GLU A 64 2.42 -6.56 5.10
C GLU A 64 3.93 -6.28 5.23
N GLY A 65 4.43 -6.20 6.46
CA GLY A 65 5.85 -5.97 6.70
C GLY A 65 6.16 -5.68 8.16
N LYS A 66 7.45 -5.56 8.47
CA LYS A 66 7.93 -5.32 9.85
C LYS A 66 7.32 -4.08 10.49
N VAL A 67 7.11 -3.03 9.70
CA VAL A 67 6.52 -1.77 10.18
C VAL A 67 5.07 -1.98 10.60
N LEU A 68 4.24 -2.59 9.75
CA LEU A 68 2.86 -2.93 10.09
C LEU A 68 2.79 -3.86 11.31
N THR A 69 3.61 -4.92 11.36
CA THR A 69 3.64 -5.83 12.51
C THR A 69 3.98 -5.07 13.80
N GLY A 70 5.00 -4.21 13.77
CA GLY A 70 5.36 -3.37 14.91
C GLY A 70 4.23 -2.43 15.34
N LEU A 71 3.50 -1.87 14.37
CA LEU A 71 2.32 -1.05 14.66
C LEU A 71 1.21 -1.86 15.32
N VAL A 72 0.89 -3.05 14.81
CA VAL A 72 -0.17 -3.93 15.36
C VAL A 72 0.16 -4.33 16.81
N ASP A 73 1.41 -4.70 17.04
CA ASP A 73 1.93 -5.17 18.33
C ASP A 73 1.91 -4.05 19.39
N ASN A 74 2.31 -2.83 19.01
CA ASN A 74 2.44 -1.70 19.94
C ASN A 74 1.24 -0.75 19.98
N PHE A 75 0.19 -1.01 19.18
CA PHE A 75 -0.97 -0.12 19.14
C PHE A 75 -1.63 -0.04 20.52
N LYS A 76 -2.11 1.15 20.92
CA LYS A 76 -2.75 1.31 22.23
C LYS A 76 -4.25 0.98 22.15
N GLY A 77 -4.76 0.30 23.18
CA GLY A 77 -6.18 -0.04 23.31
C GLY A 77 -6.46 -1.54 23.18
N ASN A 78 -7.63 -1.93 23.69
CA ASN A 78 -8.04 -3.33 23.85
C ASN A 78 -8.91 -3.84 22.69
N ASN A 79 -9.49 -2.93 21.90
CA ASN A 79 -10.38 -3.26 20.80
C ASN A 79 -9.73 -2.88 19.47
N VAL A 80 -8.61 -3.52 19.13
CA VAL A 80 -7.88 -3.20 17.89
C VAL A 80 -8.30 -4.14 16.77
N MET A 81 -8.72 -3.54 15.67
CA MET A 81 -9.07 -4.22 14.44
C MET A 81 -8.01 -3.97 13.37
N VAL A 82 -7.68 -5.03 12.63
CA VAL A 82 -6.81 -4.97 11.46
C VAL A 82 -7.63 -5.36 10.24
N TYR A 83 -7.88 -4.41 9.34
CA TYR A 83 -8.63 -4.62 8.11
C TYR A 83 -7.68 -4.97 6.97
N LYS A 84 -7.80 -6.16 6.40
CA LYS A 84 -7.04 -6.60 5.23
C LYS A 84 -7.84 -6.37 3.96
N VAL A 85 -7.32 -5.58 3.04
CA VAL A 85 -7.88 -5.36 1.71
C VAL A 85 -7.03 -6.10 0.68
N PRO A 86 -7.59 -7.03 -0.11
CA PRO A 86 -6.84 -7.77 -1.13
C PRO A 86 -6.29 -6.88 -2.26
N LYS A 87 -5.17 -7.29 -2.85
CA LYS A 87 -4.69 -6.76 -4.14
C LYS A 87 -5.78 -6.86 -5.21
N GLY A 88 -5.89 -5.85 -6.07
CA GLY A 88 -6.86 -5.81 -7.16
C GLY A 88 -8.26 -5.36 -6.74
N THR A 89 -8.47 -5.05 -5.46
CA THR A 89 -9.73 -4.45 -5.01
C THR A 89 -9.90 -3.08 -5.68
N SER A 90 -11.03 -2.85 -6.35
CA SER A 90 -11.35 -1.54 -6.92
C SER A 90 -11.62 -0.51 -5.81
N VAL A 91 -11.08 0.68 -6.00
CA VAL A 91 -11.33 1.84 -5.13
C VAL A 91 -12.61 2.53 -5.63
N PRO A 92 -13.60 2.81 -4.75
CA PRO A 92 -14.78 3.57 -5.12
C PRO A 92 -14.46 4.91 -5.79
N GLU A 93 -15.31 5.37 -6.70
CA GLU A 93 -15.06 6.59 -7.50
C GLU A 93 -14.90 7.85 -6.64
N ASP A 94 -15.53 7.91 -5.48
CA ASP A 94 -15.44 9.02 -4.53
C ASP A 94 -14.23 8.93 -3.60
N LEU A 95 -13.41 7.89 -3.72
CA LEU A 95 -12.16 7.69 -2.98
C LEU A 95 -10.95 7.56 -3.93
N LEU A 96 -9.76 7.72 -3.37
CA LEU A 96 -8.52 7.34 -4.02
C LEU A 96 -7.54 6.73 -3.03
N LEU A 97 -6.79 5.73 -3.47
CA LEU A 97 -5.67 5.21 -2.69
C LEU A 97 -4.41 5.98 -3.07
N VAL A 98 -3.84 6.74 -2.14
CA VAL A 98 -2.61 7.52 -2.33
C VAL A 98 -1.44 6.75 -1.72
N HIS A 99 -0.37 6.59 -2.48
CA HIS A 99 0.96 6.21 -1.97
C HIS A 99 1.72 7.47 -1.60
N GLU A 100 1.77 7.76 -0.30
CA GLU A 100 2.38 8.98 0.23
C GLU A 100 3.90 8.91 0.16
N HIS A 101 4.48 7.93 0.84
CA HIS A 101 5.92 7.65 0.87
C HIS A 101 6.17 6.23 1.41
N THR A 102 7.37 5.68 1.17
CA THR A 102 7.80 4.38 1.72
C THR A 102 6.74 3.26 1.58
N ASP A 103 6.29 2.68 2.68
CA ASP A 103 5.23 1.71 2.83
C ASP A 103 3.89 2.35 3.25
N HIS A 104 3.80 3.68 3.32
CA HIS A 104 2.64 4.40 3.79
C HIS A 104 1.71 4.77 2.64
N TYR A 105 0.48 4.26 2.72
CA TYR A 105 -0.62 4.59 1.83
C TYR A 105 -1.75 5.20 2.65
N SER A 106 -2.65 5.90 1.99
CA SER A 106 -3.87 6.40 2.61
C SER A 106 -5.04 6.35 1.64
N LEU A 107 -6.20 5.90 2.15
CA LEU A 107 -7.45 5.97 1.43
C LEU A 107 -8.09 7.32 1.73
N GLN A 108 -8.21 8.15 0.70
CA GLN A 108 -8.51 9.59 0.78
C GLN A 108 -9.76 9.94 -0.03
N PRO A 109 -10.41 11.09 0.24
CA PRO A 109 -11.51 11.58 -0.59
C PRO A 109 -11.04 11.97 -2.00
N ARG A 110 -11.77 11.58 -3.05
CA ARG A 110 -11.55 12.07 -4.44
C ARG A 110 -12.36 13.32 -4.76
N VAL A 111 -13.40 13.57 -3.98
CA VAL A 111 -14.24 14.76 -4.07
C VAL A 111 -14.34 15.42 -2.71
N GLN A 112 -14.61 16.72 -2.65
CA GLN A 112 -14.84 17.38 -1.37
C GLN A 112 -16.04 16.74 -0.67
N MET A 113 -15.89 16.44 0.62
CA MET A 113 -16.95 15.85 1.46
C MET A 113 -16.72 16.19 2.94
N SER A 114 -17.72 15.99 3.79
CA SER A 114 -17.53 16.13 5.24
C SER A 114 -16.65 14.99 5.80
N VAL A 115 -16.04 15.17 6.98
CA VAL A 115 -15.34 14.07 7.67
C VAL A 115 -16.31 12.94 8.03
N GLU A 116 -17.57 13.27 8.36
CA GLU A 116 -18.62 12.29 8.61
C GLU A 116 -18.91 11.42 7.38
N ASP A 117 -19.10 12.05 6.21
CA ASP A 117 -19.31 11.33 4.95
C ASP A 117 -18.10 10.47 4.58
N LEU A 118 -16.89 10.98 4.79
CA LEU A 118 -15.68 10.20 4.55
C LEU A 118 -15.62 8.98 5.48
N ASN A 119 -15.95 9.12 6.76
CA ASN A 119 -16.01 7.99 7.69
C ASN A 119 -17.06 6.96 7.24
N ALA A 120 -18.25 7.40 6.85
CA ALA A 120 -19.31 6.51 6.37
C ALA A 120 -18.89 5.74 5.10
N LYS A 121 -18.22 6.40 4.15
CA LYS A 121 -17.69 5.76 2.94
C LYS A 121 -16.59 4.75 3.27
N LEU A 122 -15.70 5.08 4.19
CA LEU A 122 -14.66 4.17 4.65
C LEU A 122 -15.26 2.94 5.35
N ASP A 123 -16.24 3.13 6.23
CA ASP A 123 -16.98 2.02 6.87
C ASP A 123 -17.64 1.11 5.83
N SER A 124 -18.32 1.68 4.84
CA SER A 124 -18.92 0.92 3.73
C SER A 124 -17.85 0.17 2.93
N PHE A 125 -16.72 0.81 2.65
CA PHE A 125 -15.62 0.19 1.91
C PHE A 125 -15.02 -0.99 2.67
N TYR A 126 -14.64 -0.83 3.94
CA TYR A 126 -14.01 -1.90 4.71
C TYR A 126 -14.98 -3.03 5.04
N SER A 127 -16.25 -2.74 5.30
CA SER A 127 -17.26 -3.81 5.52
C SER A 127 -17.50 -4.65 4.28
N THR A 128 -17.37 -4.07 3.08
CA THR A 128 -17.61 -4.76 1.81
C THR A 128 -16.38 -5.52 1.32
N PHE A 129 -15.20 -4.88 1.35
CA PHE A 129 -14.02 -5.37 0.63
C PHE A 129 -12.91 -5.89 1.55
N ALA A 130 -13.01 -5.72 2.87
CA ALA A 130 -11.95 -6.12 3.78
C ALA A 130 -12.31 -7.34 4.61
N THR A 131 -11.30 -8.13 4.93
CA THR A 131 -11.38 -9.11 6.02
C THR A 131 -10.91 -8.44 7.31
N ALA A 132 -11.76 -8.42 8.33
CA ALA A 132 -11.43 -7.85 9.64
C ALA A 132 -10.82 -8.90 10.57
N PHE A 133 -9.69 -8.57 11.19
CA PHE A 133 -9.03 -9.41 12.19
C PHE A 133 -8.99 -8.67 13.53
N LYS A 134 -9.24 -9.40 14.63
CA LYS A 134 -8.77 -8.96 15.95
C LYS A 134 -7.25 -9.00 15.99
N ARG A 135 -6.60 -8.10 16.75
CA ARG A 135 -5.14 -8.02 16.90
C ARG A 135 -4.50 -9.40 17.07
N GLU A 136 -4.95 -10.18 18.04
CA GLU A 136 -4.31 -11.45 18.42
C GLU A 136 -4.36 -12.45 17.28
N LYS A 137 -5.49 -12.50 16.56
CA LYS A 137 -5.67 -13.37 15.40
C LYS A 137 -4.85 -12.90 14.21
N TRP A 138 -4.69 -11.60 14.04
CA TRP A 138 -3.79 -11.06 13.02
C TRP A 138 -2.33 -11.42 13.34
N LEU A 139 -1.87 -11.22 14.58
CA LEU A 139 -0.52 -11.56 15.01
C LEU A 139 -0.25 -13.07 14.93
N GLU A 140 -1.19 -13.91 15.33
CA GLU A 140 -1.09 -15.36 15.16
C GLU A 140 -0.85 -15.73 13.69
N LYS A 141 -1.61 -15.13 12.77
CA LYS A 141 -1.53 -15.43 11.35
C LYS A 141 -0.28 -14.87 10.66
N TYR A 142 0.11 -13.64 11.00
CA TYR A 142 1.12 -12.87 10.26
C TYR A 142 2.45 -12.70 11.01
N ASN A 143 2.50 -13.05 12.30
CA ASN A 143 3.72 -13.06 13.11
C ASN A 143 4.25 -14.48 13.38
N ALA A 144 3.46 -15.54 13.12
CA ALA A 144 3.91 -16.93 13.29
C ALA A 144 5.09 -17.32 12.39
N SER A 145 5.37 -16.57 11.32
CA SER A 145 6.59 -16.73 10.52
C SER A 145 7.88 -16.37 11.28
N LYS A 146 7.78 -15.78 12.48
CA LYS A 146 8.92 -15.56 13.39
C LYS A 146 9.17 -16.69 14.39
N ALA A 147 8.19 -17.57 14.64
CA ALA A 147 8.34 -18.63 15.65
C ALA A 147 9.12 -19.87 15.15
N SER A 148 9.26 -20.06 13.83
CA SER A 148 9.97 -21.23 13.28
C SER A 148 11.50 -21.05 13.10
N LYS A 149 12.08 -19.92 13.54
CA LYS A 149 13.54 -19.68 13.48
C LYS A 149 14.21 -19.56 14.86
N GLY A 150 13.78 -20.35 15.84
CA GLY A 150 14.31 -20.26 17.21
C GLY A 150 14.29 -21.54 18.03
N LYS A 151 15.01 -22.60 17.60
CA LYS A 151 15.79 -23.50 18.49
C LYS A 151 16.63 -24.50 17.67
N PRO A 152 17.96 -24.43 17.63
CA PRO A 152 18.77 -25.63 17.60
C PRO A 152 18.93 -26.09 19.06
N SER A 153 18.28 -27.19 19.45
CA SER A 153 18.71 -27.86 20.68
C SER A 153 20.11 -28.41 20.45
N LYS A 154 21.00 -28.11 21.40
CA LYS A 154 22.23 -28.84 21.59
C LYS A 154 21.88 -30.32 21.70
N ASP A 155 22.49 -31.13 20.86
CA ASP A 155 23.05 -32.45 21.13
C ASP A 155 23.16 -33.24 19.83
N SER A 156 24.37 -33.24 19.24
CA SER A 156 25.03 -34.41 18.62
C SER A 156 26.30 -33.99 17.88
N LYS A 157 27.42 -34.60 18.29
CA LYS A 157 28.79 -34.49 17.73
C LYS A 157 28.91 -35.31 16.41
N PRO A 158 30.06 -35.28 15.68
CA PRO A 158 30.07 -35.24 14.22
C PRO A 158 30.48 -36.57 13.57
N GLY A 159 29.79 -36.94 12.49
CA GLY A 159 30.18 -38.00 11.56
C GLY A 159 30.76 -37.42 10.26
N LYS A 160 31.92 -37.95 9.85
CA LYS A 160 32.72 -37.57 8.66
C LYS A 160 32.12 -38.08 7.34
N SER A 161 32.55 -37.40 6.25
CA SER A 161 32.58 -37.79 4.82
C SER A 161 31.22 -37.75 4.10
N SER A 162 31.07 -37.34 2.83
CA SER A 162 31.99 -37.12 1.71
C SER A 162 31.31 -36.28 0.62
N THR A 163 32.13 -35.60 -0.17
CA THR A 163 31.96 -35.03 -1.52
C THR A 163 30.91 -35.71 -2.39
N THR A 164 30.08 -34.91 -3.09
CA THR A 164 29.81 -35.02 -4.55
C THR A 164 29.16 -33.71 -5.03
N GLN A 165 29.82 -33.05 -6.00
CA GLN A 165 29.24 -31.99 -6.83
C GLN A 165 28.25 -32.61 -7.81
N ALA A 166 27.06 -32.01 -7.95
CA ALA A 166 26.25 -32.13 -9.15
C ALA A 166 25.40 -30.88 -9.33
N SER A 167 25.74 -30.14 -10.37
CA SER A 167 24.95 -29.06 -10.95
C SER A 167 23.62 -29.62 -11.45
N SER A 168 22.50 -28.99 -11.09
CA SER A 168 21.26 -29.13 -11.85
C SER A 168 20.51 -27.81 -11.86
N SER A 169 20.37 -27.29 -13.08
CA SER A 169 19.55 -26.14 -13.43
C SER A 169 18.08 -26.46 -13.14
N SER A 170 17.38 -25.56 -12.45
CA SER A 170 15.92 -25.55 -12.41
C SER A 170 15.42 -24.19 -12.86
N THR A 171 14.87 -24.20 -14.07
CA THR A 171 14.11 -23.16 -14.72
C THR A 171 12.88 -22.81 -13.88
N ILE A 172 12.87 -21.62 -13.28
CA ILE A 172 11.65 -21.04 -12.70
C ILE A 172 11.00 -20.18 -13.77
N GLY A 173 9.85 -20.66 -14.27
CA GLY A 173 8.97 -19.92 -15.17
C GLY A 173 8.42 -18.68 -14.47
N GLN A 174 8.91 -17.50 -14.88
CA GLN A 174 8.37 -16.21 -14.49
C GLN A 174 7.21 -15.85 -15.43
N ALA A 175 5.97 -15.98 -14.94
CA ALA A 175 4.84 -15.28 -15.52
C ALA A 175 4.96 -13.78 -15.19
N SER A 176 5.58 -13.03 -16.09
CA SER A 176 5.77 -11.58 -15.96
C SER A 176 4.47 -10.85 -16.34
N ASN A 177 3.78 -10.31 -15.34
CA ASN A 177 2.77 -9.28 -15.55
C ASN A 177 3.49 -7.99 -15.94
N LYS A 178 3.69 -7.78 -17.25
CA LYS A 178 4.37 -6.61 -17.81
C LYS A 178 3.45 -5.39 -17.72
N ASN A 179 3.64 -4.58 -16.67
CA ASN A 179 3.20 -3.18 -16.67
C ASN A 179 4.26 -2.30 -17.36
N ALA A 180 3.82 -1.19 -17.93
CA ALA A 180 4.46 -0.39 -18.99
C ALA A 180 5.88 0.19 -18.75
N GLU A 181 6.56 -0.12 -17.64
CA GLU A 181 7.95 0.34 -17.39
C GLU A 181 8.85 -0.73 -16.73
N GLY A 182 8.45 -2.00 -16.70
CA GLY A 182 9.33 -3.11 -16.27
C GLY A 182 9.68 -3.20 -14.79
N TRP A 183 9.20 -2.27 -13.94
CA TRP A 183 9.42 -2.27 -12.48
C TRP A 183 8.76 -3.46 -11.80
N GLN A 184 9.52 -4.15 -10.95
CA GLN A 184 9.15 -5.33 -10.17
C GLN A 184 9.31 -5.01 -8.68
N TRP A 185 8.41 -5.53 -7.84
CA TRP A 185 8.52 -5.41 -6.38
C TRP A 185 9.38 -6.54 -5.82
N SER A 186 10.29 -6.23 -4.91
CA SER A 186 11.03 -7.26 -4.18
C SER A 186 10.54 -7.40 -2.75
N ASP A 187 9.97 -8.55 -2.40
CA ASP A 187 9.56 -8.86 -1.02
C ASP A 187 10.74 -8.97 -0.06
N GLN A 188 11.92 -9.40 -0.54
CA GLN A 188 13.12 -9.50 0.28
C GLN A 188 13.64 -8.13 0.73
N TYR A 189 13.59 -7.14 -0.16
CA TYR A 189 14.16 -5.81 0.07
C TYR A 189 13.10 -4.74 0.35
N GLN A 190 11.82 -5.08 0.22
CA GLN A 190 10.67 -4.18 0.45
C GLN A 190 10.78 -2.88 -0.36
N ARG A 191 11.21 -3.01 -1.63
CA ARG A 191 11.37 -1.89 -2.57
C ARG A 191 11.23 -2.36 -4.02
N TYR A 192 10.90 -1.43 -4.91
CA TYR A 192 10.81 -1.69 -6.34
C TYR A 192 12.20 -1.71 -7.00
N TYR A 193 12.36 -2.53 -8.04
CA TYR A 193 13.54 -2.61 -8.88
C TYR A 193 13.18 -2.80 -10.36
N ILE A 194 14.08 -2.43 -11.26
CA ILE A 194 14.09 -2.88 -12.66
C ILE A 194 15.38 -3.62 -12.94
N ILE A 195 15.36 -4.51 -13.93
CA ILE A 195 16.57 -5.09 -14.50
C ILE A 195 16.88 -4.27 -15.76
N GLY A 196 18.00 -3.55 -15.75
CA GLY A 196 18.49 -2.77 -16.88
C GLY A 196 18.91 -3.67 -18.04
N SER A 197 19.09 -3.07 -19.22
CA SER A 197 19.59 -3.80 -20.41
C SER A 197 21.00 -4.36 -20.24
N ASP A 198 21.75 -3.87 -19.25
CA ASP A 198 23.05 -4.40 -18.83
C ASP A 198 22.95 -5.60 -17.88
N GLY A 199 21.74 -6.06 -17.58
CA GLY A 199 21.46 -7.15 -16.63
C GLY A 199 21.56 -6.74 -15.16
N LYS A 200 21.82 -5.47 -14.84
CA LYS A 200 21.94 -5.00 -13.46
C LYS A 200 20.58 -4.63 -12.86
N THR A 201 20.45 -4.88 -11.57
CA THR A 201 19.28 -4.46 -10.80
C THR A 201 19.41 -2.99 -10.42
N HIS A 202 18.55 -2.13 -10.97
CA HIS A 202 18.40 -0.74 -10.51
C HIS A 202 17.25 -0.68 -9.52
N TRP A 203 17.58 -0.33 -8.28
CA TRP A 203 16.58 -0.12 -7.24
C TRP A 203 15.96 1.27 -7.39
N ALA A 204 14.67 1.39 -7.10
CA ALA A 204 14.04 2.71 -6.99
C ALA A 204 14.82 3.48 -5.92
N ALA A 205 15.23 4.72 -6.23
CA ALA A 205 16.00 5.49 -5.27
C ALA A 205 15.12 5.70 -4.03
N GLU A 206 15.72 5.68 -2.84
CA GLU A 206 15.00 5.80 -1.57
C GLU A 206 14.12 7.07 -1.51
N ASN A 207 14.43 8.06 -2.37
CA ASN A 207 13.71 9.32 -2.52
C ASN A 207 13.28 9.67 -3.97
N SER A 208 13.30 8.73 -4.95
CA SER A 208 12.93 9.09 -6.35
C SER A 208 11.41 9.23 -6.52
N THR A 209 10.92 10.46 -6.51
CA THR A 209 9.54 10.88 -6.83
C THR A 209 9.25 10.99 -8.33
N SER A 210 10.24 10.77 -9.21
CA SER A 210 10.13 11.07 -10.63
C SER A 210 10.54 9.90 -11.50
N ILE A 211 9.63 8.93 -11.66
CA ILE A 211 9.64 8.05 -12.83
C ILE A 211 8.18 8.06 -13.32
N ARG A 212 7.92 9.02 -14.23
CA ARG A 212 6.63 9.22 -14.91
C ARG A 212 6.80 8.73 -16.35
N PRO A 213 5.87 7.94 -16.91
CA PRO A 213 5.72 7.85 -18.34
C PRO A 213 5.07 9.13 -18.87
N SER A 214 5.71 9.78 -19.84
CA SER A 214 5.09 10.82 -20.66
C SER A 214 4.02 10.17 -21.55
N SER A 215 2.74 10.47 -21.32
CA SER A 215 1.69 10.13 -22.27
C SER A 215 1.79 11.08 -23.47
N SER A 216 2.52 10.67 -24.52
CA SER A 216 2.42 11.33 -25.82
C SER A 216 1.02 11.11 -26.38
N HIS A 217 0.18 12.14 -26.31
CA HIS A 217 -1.04 12.23 -27.10
C HIS A 217 -0.65 12.41 -28.56
N SER A 218 -0.82 11.36 -29.36
CA SER A 218 -0.89 11.48 -30.82
C SER A 218 -2.30 11.95 -31.19
N THR A 219 -2.46 13.24 -31.45
CA THR A 219 -3.66 13.81 -32.06
C THR A 219 -3.64 13.47 -33.56
N THR A 220 -4.31 12.40 -33.97
CA THR A 220 -4.64 12.17 -35.38
C THR A 220 -5.98 12.83 -35.68
N SER A 221 -5.91 14.03 -36.24
CA SER A 221 -7.04 14.73 -36.85
C SER A 221 -7.41 14.04 -38.17
N GLN A 222 -8.48 13.25 -38.21
CA GLN A 222 -9.11 12.86 -39.47
C GLN A 222 -10.16 13.89 -39.86
N GLN A 223 -9.83 14.63 -40.93
CA GLN A 223 -10.66 15.61 -41.59
C GLN A 223 -11.53 14.87 -42.63
N GLY A 224 -12.81 14.66 -42.31
CA GLY A 224 -13.79 14.09 -43.23
C GLY A 224 -14.24 15.12 -44.26
N LYS A 225 -13.77 14.94 -45.51
CA LYS A 225 -14.26 15.63 -46.71
C LYS A 225 -15.76 15.37 -46.90
N LYS A 226 -16.54 16.45 -46.97
CA LYS A 226 -17.82 16.47 -47.71
C LYS A 226 -17.53 16.75 -49.19
N GLY A 227 -18.09 15.94 -50.05
CA GLY A 227 -18.29 16.18 -51.48
C GLY A 227 -19.27 15.12 -51.98
N SER A 228 -20.14 15.34 -52.95
CA SER A 228 -20.59 16.54 -53.65
C SER A 228 -21.95 16.13 -54.26
N GLY A 229 -22.85 17.10 -54.44
CA GLY A 229 -23.75 17.08 -55.60
C GLY A 229 -23.02 17.67 -56.80
#